data_AF-A0A1F6EN98-F1
#
_entry.id   AF-A0A1F6EN98-F1
#
_cell.length_a   1.000
_cell.length_b   1.000
_cell.length_c   1.000
_cell.angle_alpha   90.00
_cell.angle_beta   90.00
_cell.angle_gamma   90.00
#
_symmetry.space_group_name_H-M   'P 1'
#
loop_
_entity.id
_entity.type
_entity.pdbx_description
1 polymer ?
#
loop_
_entity_poly.entity_id
_entity_poly.type
_entity_poly.pdbx_seq_one_letter_code
_entity_poly.pdbx_strand_id
1 'polypeptide(L)'
;MYKKLIFHLALSFFIFHFAFSIFTSPAFAADIFFDADGRQFLQGEDFLLNVFLNTEGDSVNAIEGHLVFPDDLLDMLEVRDGDSAVTFWIKKPKFLTSNTLEFSGITPGGLSGIKHFLFAVIFRAKTDGNGAVRLGELQILQNDGYGTRARATSVPFSFSISKSSVPSESSVEPAQDVIPPENFTPLIIQNQNVFEGKNVLVFSAQDKVSGIDRYEVREGTWARYAEAESPFLLQNQALDKKIYVKAIDKNGNERVEVVYPPHSSLLHESYWMLGIVMMSAVLLLAILWRRPTKYFFF
;
A
#
# COMPACT_ATOMS: atom_id res chain seq x y z
N MET A 1 -8.57 -24.33 71.33
CA MET A 1 -9.39 -23.60 70.34
C MET A 1 -8.54 -22.82 69.34
N TYR A 2 -7.60 -21.99 69.79
CA TYR A 2 -6.75 -21.14 68.92
C TYR A 2 -5.89 -21.88 67.87
N LYS A 3 -5.32 -23.05 68.18
CA LYS A 3 -4.49 -23.81 67.21
C LYS A 3 -5.27 -24.27 65.96
N LYS A 4 -6.55 -24.65 66.11
CA LYS A 4 -7.39 -25.03 64.97
C LYS A 4 -7.73 -23.81 64.10
N LEU A 5 -8.02 -22.67 64.72
CA LEU A 5 -8.32 -21.43 64.00
C LEU A 5 -7.11 -20.94 63.18
N ILE A 6 -5.91 -20.94 63.79
CA ILE A 6 -4.66 -20.56 63.11
C ILE A 6 -4.37 -21.48 61.93
N PHE A 7 -4.59 -22.79 62.07
CA PHE A 7 -4.40 -23.75 60.99
C PHE A 7 -5.34 -23.50 59.80
N HIS A 8 -6.62 -23.20 60.04
CA HIS A 8 -7.57 -22.93 58.95
C HIS A 8 -7.28 -21.59 58.25
N LEU A 9 -6.83 -20.58 58.99
CA LEU A 9 -6.39 -19.30 58.41
C LEU A 9 -5.14 -19.47 57.55
N ALA A 10 -4.14 -20.22 58.03
CA ALA A 10 -2.93 -20.51 57.26
C ALA A 10 -3.21 -21.33 56.00
N LEU A 11 -4.10 -22.33 56.10
CA LEU A 11 -4.51 -23.15 54.96
C LEU A 11 -5.30 -22.33 53.92
N SER A 12 -6.21 -21.46 54.36
CA SER A 12 -6.95 -20.56 53.47
C SER A 12 -6.03 -19.57 52.75
N PHE A 13 -5.05 -19.00 53.48
CA PHE A 13 -4.04 -18.13 52.89
C PHE A 13 -3.19 -18.85 51.84
N PHE A 14 -2.79 -20.09 52.12
CA PHE A 14 -2.03 -20.93 51.19
C PHE A 14 -2.84 -21.30 49.95
N ILE A 15 -4.12 -21.66 50.11
CA ILE A 15 -5.03 -21.94 49.00
C ILE A 15 -5.27 -20.68 48.16
N PHE A 16 -5.42 -19.51 48.77
CA PHE A 16 -5.59 -18.24 48.07
C PHE A 16 -4.35 -17.87 47.25
N HIS A 17 -3.14 -18.01 47.82
CA HIS A 17 -1.88 -17.78 47.09
C HIS A 17 -1.64 -18.81 45.98
N PHE A 18 -1.98 -20.08 46.23
CA PHE A 18 -1.87 -21.13 45.23
C PHE A 18 -2.86 -20.90 44.08
N ALA A 19 -4.11 -20.52 44.37
CA ALA A 19 -5.11 -20.17 43.37
C ALA A 19 -4.70 -18.96 42.52
N PHE A 20 -4.04 -17.95 43.11
CA PHE A 20 -3.54 -16.78 42.38
C PHE A 20 -2.32 -17.09 41.50
N SER A 21 -1.52 -18.10 41.87
CA SER A 21 -0.31 -18.51 41.13
C SER A 21 -0.61 -19.34 39.88
N ILE A 22 -1.85 -19.85 39.71
CA ILE A 22 -2.26 -20.66 38.56
C ILE A 22 -2.80 -19.78 37.41
N PHE A 23 -3.02 -18.48 37.65
CA PHE A 23 -3.39 -17.52 36.59
C PHE A 23 -2.15 -16.92 35.92
N THR A 24 -1.28 -17.77 35.37
CA THR A 24 -0.33 -17.30 34.35
C THR A 24 -1.03 -17.34 33.00
N SER A 25 -1.56 -16.20 32.55
CA SER A 25 -2.06 -16.10 31.17
C SER A 25 -0.89 -16.37 30.21
N PRO A 26 -1.07 -17.21 29.17
CA PRO A 26 -0.06 -17.38 28.14
C PRO A 26 0.31 -16.01 27.58
N ALA A 27 1.62 -15.81 27.58
CA ALA A 27 2.28 -14.60 27.20
C ALA A 27 2.50 -14.64 25.68
N PHE A 28 1.48 -14.33 24.89
CA PHE A 28 1.63 -14.24 23.44
C PHE A 28 2.45 -13.00 23.07
N ALA A 29 3.25 -13.12 22.01
CA ALA A 29 4.09 -12.06 21.48
C ALA A 29 3.98 -12.12 19.96
N ALA A 30 3.63 -11.01 19.32
CA ALA A 30 3.64 -10.94 17.88
C ALA A 30 5.07 -11.17 17.35
N ASP A 31 5.22 -12.08 16.40
CA ASP A 31 6.52 -12.50 15.90
C ASP A 31 6.68 -12.05 14.46
N ILE A 32 7.80 -11.37 14.17
CA ILE A 32 8.21 -11.09 12.79
C ILE A 32 9.29 -12.06 12.39
N PHE A 33 9.07 -12.71 11.24
CA PHE A 33 9.96 -13.72 10.71
C PHE A 33 10.26 -13.50 9.23
N PHE A 34 11.31 -14.16 8.78
CA PHE A 34 11.85 -14.02 7.44
C PHE A 34 11.76 -15.32 6.67
N ASP A 35 11.51 -15.23 5.37
CA ASP A 35 11.40 -16.38 4.46
C ASP A 35 12.12 -16.06 3.15
N ALA A 36 12.97 -16.98 2.68
CA ALA A 36 13.75 -16.85 1.46
C ALA A 36 13.99 -18.25 0.87
N ASP A 37 14.25 -18.32 -0.44
CA ASP A 37 14.44 -19.59 -1.17
C ASP A 37 15.69 -20.39 -0.72
N GLY A 38 16.56 -19.78 0.09
CA GLY A 38 17.75 -20.41 0.64
C GLY A 38 18.38 -19.63 1.80
N ARG A 39 19.45 -20.21 2.35
CA ARG A 39 20.32 -19.57 3.35
C ARG A 39 21.79 -19.49 2.90
N GLN A 40 22.08 -20.03 1.71
CA GLN A 40 23.41 -20.04 1.13
C GLN A 40 23.29 -19.42 -0.27
N PHE A 41 24.09 -18.39 -0.52
CA PHE A 41 24.06 -17.63 -1.76
C PHE A 41 25.46 -17.55 -2.36
N LEU A 42 25.54 -17.37 -3.67
CA LEU A 42 26.79 -17.10 -4.36
C LEU A 42 27.05 -15.61 -4.45
N GLN A 43 28.33 -15.24 -4.46
CA GLN A 43 28.72 -13.85 -4.72
C GLN A 43 28.17 -13.40 -6.09
N GLY A 44 27.47 -12.26 -6.11
CA GLY A 44 26.80 -11.70 -7.28
C GLY A 44 25.35 -12.18 -7.49
N GLU A 45 24.89 -13.15 -6.70
CA GLU A 45 23.51 -13.64 -6.74
C GLU A 45 22.53 -12.64 -6.11
N ASP A 46 21.38 -12.48 -6.75
CA ASP A 46 20.25 -11.75 -6.20
C ASP A 46 19.29 -12.73 -5.52
N PHE A 47 18.81 -12.39 -4.33
CA PHE A 47 17.84 -13.21 -3.61
C PHE A 47 16.75 -12.34 -2.97
N LEU A 48 15.57 -12.92 -2.84
CA LEU A 48 14.39 -12.27 -2.27
C LEU A 48 14.19 -12.71 -0.81
N LEU A 49 14.12 -11.73 0.09
CA LEU A 49 13.84 -11.92 1.51
C LEU A 49 12.45 -11.37 1.83
N ASN A 50 11.49 -12.26 2.08
CA ASN A 50 10.15 -11.89 2.53
C ASN A 50 10.14 -11.64 4.04
N VAL A 51 9.38 -10.63 4.47
CA VAL A 51 9.13 -10.29 5.87
C VAL A 51 7.66 -10.54 6.19
N PHE A 52 7.40 -11.35 7.20
CA PHE A 52 6.06 -11.77 7.62
C PHE A 52 5.79 -11.47 9.09
N LEU A 53 4.54 -11.18 9.42
CA LEU A 53 4.03 -11.04 10.77
C LEU A 53 3.16 -12.24 11.15
N ASN A 54 3.44 -12.81 12.31
CA ASN A 54 2.56 -13.70 13.05
C ASN A 54 2.04 -12.94 14.27
N THR A 55 0.73 -12.87 14.45
CA THR A 55 0.16 -12.11 15.58
C THR A 55 0.10 -12.94 16.88
N GLU A 56 0.42 -14.24 16.81
CA GLU A 56 0.43 -15.18 17.94
C GLU A 56 -0.86 -15.17 18.78
N GLY A 57 -2.00 -14.86 18.14
CA GLY A 57 -3.32 -14.81 18.77
C GLY A 57 -3.76 -13.43 19.27
N ASP A 58 -2.86 -12.45 19.31
CA ASP A 58 -3.25 -11.05 19.52
C ASP A 58 -3.86 -10.45 18.25
N SER A 59 -4.69 -9.42 18.42
CA SER A 59 -5.08 -8.54 17.32
C SER A 59 -4.21 -7.30 17.36
N VAL A 60 -3.52 -6.99 16.25
CA VAL A 60 -2.57 -5.88 16.14
C VAL A 60 -2.94 -4.98 14.97
N ASN A 61 -2.70 -3.68 15.08
CA ASN A 61 -3.13 -2.72 14.04
C ASN A 61 -2.07 -1.69 13.64
N ALA A 62 -0.93 -1.65 14.31
CA ALA A 62 0.17 -0.77 13.95
C ALA A 62 1.50 -1.47 14.14
N ILE A 63 2.42 -1.19 13.23
CA ILE A 63 3.74 -1.77 13.21
C ILE A 63 4.75 -0.71 12.75
N GLU A 64 5.90 -0.66 13.41
CA GLU A 64 7.05 0.14 13.01
C GLU A 64 8.34 -0.59 13.37
N GLY A 65 9.40 -0.37 12.58
CA GLY A 65 10.70 -0.91 12.89
C GLY A 65 11.75 -0.64 11.83
N HIS A 66 12.95 -1.11 12.11
CA HIS A 66 14.12 -1.04 11.25
C HIS A 66 14.59 -2.45 10.86
N LEU A 67 14.79 -2.69 9.58
CA LEU A 67 15.47 -3.88 9.09
C LEU A 67 16.94 -3.54 8.85
N VAL A 68 17.82 -4.20 9.60
CA VAL A 68 19.27 -3.95 9.62
C VAL A 68 19.98 -5.13 8.98
N PHE A 69 20.89 -4.83 8.06
CA PHE A 69 21.66 -5.82 7.30
C PHE A 69 23.14 -5.41 7.16
N PRO A 70 24.06 -6.36 6.97
CA PRO A 70 25.48 -6.06 6.76
C PRO A 70 25.73 -5.52 5.34
N ASP A 71 26.00 -4.21 5.21
CA ASP A 71 26.20 -3.54 3.91
C ASP A 71 27.57 -3.81 3.26
N ASP A 72 28.51 -4.40 4.00
CA ASP A 72 29.72 -5.01 3.47
C ASP A 72 29.40 -6.28 2.68
N LEU A 73 28.43 -7.09 3.16
CA LEU A 73 28.05 -8.38 2.55
C LEU A 73 26.87 -8.28 1.57
N LEU A 74 25.95 -7.35 1.75
CA LEU A 74 24.71 -7.24 0.97
C LEU A 74 24.55 -5.85 0.37
N ASP A 75 24.04 -5.80 -0.86
CA ASP A 75 23.47 -4.59 -1.45
C ASP A 75 21.95 -4.76 -1.49
N MET A 76 21.19 -3.78 -1.01
CA MET A 76 19.74 -3.81 -1.19
C MET A 76 19.44 -3.22 -2.57
N LEU A 77 18.63 -3.90 -3.38
CA LEU A 77 18.31 -3.46 -4.73
C LEU A 77 16.92 -2.82 -4.79
N GLU A 78 15.94 -3.49 -4.18
CA GLU A 78 14.53 -3.15 -4.32
C GLU A 78 13.77 -3.58 -3.07
N VAL A 79 12.66 -2.90 -2.81
CA VAL A 79 11.69 -3.29 -1.78
C VAL A 79 10.31 -3.38 -2.42
N ARG A 80 9.63 -4.52 -2.23
CA ARG A 80 8.29 -4.80 -2.75
C ARG A 80 7.29 -4.87 -1.61
N ASP A 81 6.27 -4.02 -1.64
CA ASP A 81 5.21 -3.95 -0.63
C ASP A 81 3.82 -4.23 -1.23
N GLY A 82 3.77 -4.73 -2.47
CA GLY A 82 2.54 -5.23 -3.08
C GLY A 82 1.92 -6.38 -2.28
N ASP A 83 0.59 -6.44 -2.21
CA ASP A 83 -0.15 -7.42 -1.38
C ASP A 83 0.19 -7.39 0.13
N SER A 84 0.77 -6.30 0.63
CA SER A 84 1.01 -6.13 2.07
C SER A 84 -0.28 -6.18 2.90
N ALA A 85 -0.19 -6.81 4.07
CA ALA A 85 -1.21 -6.77 5.11
C ALA A 85 -1.28 -5.39 5.80
N VAL A 86 -0.27 -4.54 5.61
CA VAL A 86 -0.30 -3.13 6.04
C VAL A 86 -1.07 -2.32 5.00
N THR A 87 -2.23 -1.81 5.39
CA THR A 87 -3.12 -1.11 4.45
C THR A 87 -2.76 0.35 4.26
N PHE A 88 -2.18 0.99 5.28
CA PHE A 88 -1.71 2.38 5.20
C PHE A 88 -0.30 2.52 5.75
N TRP A 89 0.65 2.77 4.87
CA TRP A 89 2.02 3.10 5.25
C TRP A 89 2.12 4.57 5.66
N ILE A 90 2.61 4.82 6.87
CA ILE A 90 3.05 6.14 7.32
C ILE A 90 4.46 6.41 6.79
N LYS A 91 5.33 5.40 6.90
CA LYS A 91 6.62 5.32 6.22
C LYS A 91 6.66 4.02 5.43
N LYS A 92 6.57 4.12 4.11
CA LYS A 92 6.75 2.95 3.23
C LYS A 92 8.12 2.33 3.48
N PRO A 93 8.24 0.99 3.42
CA PRO A 93 9.52 0.28 3.49
C PRO A 93 10.52 0.84 2.47
N LYS A 94 11.56 1.53 2.96
CA LYS A 94 12.57 2.17 2.12
C LYS A 94 13.91 2.31 2.83
N PHE A 95 14.95 2.59 2.06
CA PHE A 95 16.28 2.94 2.60
C PHE A 95 16.19 4.13 3.56
N LEU A 96 16.71 3.93 4.77
CA LEU A 96 17.06 5.02 5.69
C LEU A 96 18.54 5.36 5.55
N THR A 97 19.41 4.35 5.50
CA THR A 97 20.87 4.45 5.34
C THR A 97 21.39 3.32 4.43
N SER A 98 22.72 3.17 4.29
CA SER A 98 23.32 2.07 3.51
C SER A 98 23.01 0.67 4.03
N ASN A 99 22.67 0.54 5.31
CA ASN A 99 22.55 -0.74 6.00
C ASN A 99 21.21 -0.91 6.76
N THR A 100 20.32 0.08 6.64
CA THR A 100 19.07 0.14 7.39
C THR A 100 17.91 0.54 6.48
N LEU A 101 16.85 -0.27 6.51
CA LEU A 101 15.54 0.02 5.93
C LEU A 101 14.59 0.41 7.07
N GLU A 102 13.83 1.50 6.91
CA GLU A 102 12.76 1.90 7.84
C GLU A 102 11.38 1.58 7.29
N PHE A 103 10.43 1.26 8.18
CA PHE A 103 9.03 1.09 7.83
C PHE A 103 8.12 1.43 9.02
N SER A 104 6.95 1.99 8.73
CA SER A 104 5.87 2.13 9.71
C SER A 104 4.51 2.25 9.04
N GLY A 105 3.50 1.59 9.60
CA GLY A 105 2.16 1.62 9.03
C GLY A 105 1.09 1.05 9.95
N ILE A 106 -0.15 1.21 9.50
CA ILE A 106 -1.35 0.81 10.23
C ILE A 106 -2.26 -0.05 9.35
N THR A 107 -3.02 -0.91 10.01
CA THR A 107 -4.11 -1.69 9.43
C THR A 107 -5.36 -1.50 10.27
N PRO A 108 -6.22 -0.52 9.94
CA PRO A 108 -7.50 -0.33 10.61
C PRO A 108 -8.34 -1.62 10.57
N GLY A 109 -9.02 -1.93 11.67
CA GLY A 109 -9.76 -3.19 11.83
C GLY A 109 -8.91 -4.35 12.40
N GLY A 110 -7.59 -4.19 12.40
CA GLY A 110 -6.64 -5.12 12.99
C GLY A 110 -6.29 -6.32 12.12
N LEU A 111 -5.18 -6.96 12.47
CA LEU A 111 -4.64 -8.17 11.89
C LEU A 111 -4.66 -9.26 12.95
N SER A 112 -5.03 -10.47 12.54
CA SER A 112 -4.94 -11.67 13.36
C SER A 112 -4.59 -12.87 12.49
N GLY A 113 -3.70 -13.74 12.95
CA GLY A 113 -3.29 -14.95 12.23
C GLY A 113 -1.78 -15.15 12.19
N ILE A 114 -1.37 -16.25 11.58
CA ILE A 114 0.00 -16.78 11.72
C ILE A 114 0.99 -16.32 10.63
N LYS A 115 0.49 -15.78 9.51
CA LYS A 115 1.33 -15.37 8.38
C LYS A 115 0.67 -14.23 7.61
N HIS A 116 1.15 -13.02 7.85
CA HIS A 116 0.76 -11.80 7.15
C HIS A 116 1.97 -11.24 6.42
N PHE A 117 1.90 -11.11 5.10
CA PHE A 117 2.97 -10.50 4.32
C PHE A 117 3.09 -9.01 4.67
N LEU A 118 4.29 -8.54 4.96
CA LEU A 118 4.54 -7.11 5.21
C LEU A 118 5.17 -6.45 4.00
N PHE A 119 6.30 -6.98 3.55
CA PHE A 119 7.05 -6.55 2.37
C PHE A 119 8.15 -7.58 2.08
N ALA A 120 8.76 -7.47 0.91
CA ALA A 120 9.94 -8.23 0.51
C ALA A 120 11.08 -7.27 0.16
N VAL A 121 12.31 -7.74 0.36
CA VAL A 121 13.53 -7.02 0.02
C VAL A 121 14.36 -7.88 -0.93
N ILE A 122 14.78 -7.31 -2.04
CA ILE A 122 15.70 -7.96 -2.97
C ILE A 122 17.12 -7.52 -2.61
N PHE A 123 17.97 -8.48 -2.28
CA PHE A 123 19.37 -8.24 -1.96
C PHE A 123 20.28 -8.86 -3.02
N ARG A 124 21.42 -8.20 -3.30
CA ARG A 124 22.56 -8.75 -4.03
C ARG A 124 23.66 -9.14 -3.06
N ALA A 125 24.16 -10.37 -3.16
CA ALA A 125 25.30 -10.85 -2.39
C ALA A 125 26.63 -10.22 -2.88
N LYS A 126 27.27 -9.36 -2.09
CA LYS A 126 28.46 -8.58 -2.50
C LYS A 126 29.77 -9.31 -2.29
N THR A 127 30.00 -9.85 -1.10
CA THR A 127 31.27 -10.48 -0.71
C THR A 127 31.01 -11.75 0.08
N ASP A 128 31.97 -12.67 0.04
CA ASP A 128 31.91 -13.91 0.80
C ASP A 128 32.01 -13.67 2.30
N GLY A 129 31.26 -14.47 3.06
CA GLY A 129 31.17 -14.32 4.50
C GLY A 129 29.85 -14.84 5.06
N ASN A 130 29.73 -14.81 6.38
CA ASN A 130 28.48 -15.13 7.07
C ASN A 130 27.89 -13.86 7.64
N GLY A 131 26.59 -13.68 7.47
CA GLY A 131 25.88 -12.49 7.92
C GLY A 131 24.51 -12.82 8.50
N ALA A 132 23.84 -11.79 9.01
CA ALA A 132 22.46 -11.91 9.41
C ALA A 132 21.69 -10.60 9.22
N VAL A 133 20.46 -10.72 8.72
CA VAL A 133 19.47 -9.64 8.70
C VAL A 133 18.67 -9.69 10.00
N ARG A 134 18.40 -8.52 10.60
CA ARG A 134 17.75 -8.41 11.92
C ARG A 134 16.71 -7.30 11.91
N LEU A 135 15.75 -7.38 12.83
CA LEU A 135 14.88 -6.25 13.15
C LEU A 135 15.38 -5.53 14.39
N GLY A 136 15.46 -4.21 14.29
CA GLY A 136 15.72 -3.26 15.37
C GLY A 136 14.54 -2.31 15.55
N GLU A 137 14.46 -1.67 16.71
CA GLU A 137 13.43 -0.66 17.03
C GLU A 137 12.00 -1.11 16.74
N LEU A 138 11.74 -2.41 16.88
CA LEU A 138 10.46 -3.01 16.55
C LEU A 138 9.41 -2.63 17.60
N GLN A 139 8.32 -2.04 17.14
CA GLN A 139 7.13 -1.78 17.94
C GLN A 139 5.88 -2.24 17.20
N ILE A 140 5.06 -3.02 17.89
CA ILE A 140 3.76 -3.51 17.41
C ILE A 140 2.72 -3.08 18.43
N LEU A 141 1.60 -2.51 17.97
CA LEU A 141 0.51 -2.07 18.84
C LEU A 141 -0.71 -2.97 18.66
N GLN A 142 -1.39 -3.24 19.78
CA GLN A 142 -2.64 -3.97 19.82
C GLN A 142 -3.76 -3.15 19.19
N ASN A 143 -4.71 -3.86 18.58
CA ASN A 143 -5.92 -3.29 18.04
C ASN A 143 -6.98 -3.04 19.12
N ASP A 144 -6.63 -2.26 20.15
CA ASP A 144 -7.47 -2.00 21.32
C ASP A 144 -7.98 -0.56 21.42
N GLY A 145 -7.49 0.33 20.55
CA GLY A 145 -7.83 1.76 20.57
C GLY A 145 -7.11 2.59 21.63
N TYR A 146 -6.28 1.98 22.49
CA TYR A 146 -5.53 2.64 23.54
C TYR A 146 -4.04 2.77 23.21
N GLY A 147 -3.57 2.13 22.13
CA GLY A 147 -2.16 2.15 21.73
C GLY A 147 -1.30 1.26 22.61
N THR A 148 -1.88 0.20 23.19
CA THR A 148 -1.12 -0.74 24.03
C THR A 148 -0.09 -1.48 23.17
N ARG A 149 1.16 -1.52 23.64
CA ARG A 149 2.21 -2.30 22.97
C ARG A 149 1.92 -3.79 23.09
N ALA A 150 1.89 -4.48 21.96
CA ALA A 150 2.03 -5.93 21.94
C ALA A 150 3.49 -6.28 22.26
N ARG A 151 3.74 -7.44 22.87
CA ARG A 151 5.10 -7.96 22.86
C ARG A 151 5.45 -8.31 21.43
N ALA A 152 6.67 -7.98 21.02
CA ALA A 152 7.17 -8.29 19.70
C ALA A 152 8.47 -9.09 19.81
N THR A 153 8.60 -10.18 19.07
CA THR A 153 9.89 -10.86 18.90
C THR A 153 10.26 -11.00 17.44
N SER A 154 11.54 -11.23 17.17
CA SER A 154 12.02 -11.56 15.84
C SER A 154 13.24 -12.47 15.93
N VAL A 155 13.34 -13.40 14.98
CA VAL A 155 14.50 -14.26 14.84
C VAL A 155 15.35 -13.73 13.68
N PRO A 156 16.65 -13.47 13.90
CA PRO A 156 17.56 -13.08 12.83
C PRO A 156 17.58 -14.05 11.65
N PHE A 157 17.58 -13.52 10.44
CA PHE A 157 17.83 -14.30 9.23
C PHE A 157 19.34 -14.44 9.00
N SER A 158 19.93 -15.53 9.48
CA SER A 158 21.33 -15.87 9.19
C SER A 158 21.50 -16.45 7.79
N PHE A 159 22.58 -16.09 7.10
CA PHE A 159 22.94 -16.58 5.76
C PHE A 159 24.45 -16.70 5.58
N SER A 160 24.89 -17.38 4.52
CA SER A 160 26.30 -17.49 4.11
C SER A 160 26.47 -17.20 2.62
N ILE A 161 27.46 -16.38 2.27
CA ILE A 161 27.84 -16.09 0.88
C ILE A 161 29.16 -16.80 0.59
N SER A 162 29.20 -17.58 -0.49
CA SER A 162 30.40 -18.29 -0.94
C SER A 162 30.89 -17.75 -2.28
N LYS A 163 32.22 -17.73 -2.45
CA LYS A 163 32.83 -17.59 -3.78
C LYS A 163 32.66 -18.91 -4.51
N SER A 164 31.76 -18.99 -5.50
CA SER A 164 31.75 -20.12 -6.43
C SER A 164 31.96 -19.62 -7.85
N SER A 165 32.96 -20.21 -8.51
CA SER A 165 33.38 -19.98 -9.89
C SER A 165 32.57 -20.81 -10.91
N VAL A 166 31.39 -21.29 -10.52
CA VAL A 166 30.50 -22.07 -11.38
C VAL A 166 29.23 -21.24 -11.55
N PRO A 167 28.79 -20.96 -12.79
CA PRO A 167 27.52 -20.29 -13.00
C PRO A 167 26.42 -21.17 -12.41
N SER A 168 25.83 -20.77 -11.28
CA SER A 168 24.55 -21.32 -10.89
C SER A 168 23.52 -20.83 -11.90
N GLU A 169 22.86 -21.76 -12.59
CA GLU A 169 21.73 -21.46 -13.48
C GLU A 169 20.47 -20.98 -12.72
N SER A 170 20.53 -20.84 -11.39
CA SER A 170 19.51 -20.17 -10.59
C SER A 170 19.89 -18.72 -10.31
N SER A 171 20.08 -17.95 -11.37
CA SER A 171 19.87 -16.50 -11.28
C SER A 171 18.35 -16.30 -11.27
N VAL A 172 17.75 -16.02 -10.11
CA VAL A 172 16.45 -15.37 -10.11
C VAL A 172 16.70 -13.97 -10.70
N GLU A 173 16.58 -13.83 -12.02
CA GLU A 173 16.41 -12.48 -12.56
C GLU A 173 15.18 -11.90 -11.86
N PRO A 174 15.30 -10.74 -11.21
CA PRO A 174 14.15 -10.15 -10.54
C PRO A 174 13.09 -9.94 -11.61
N ALA A 175 12.02 -10.75 -11.54
CA ALA A 175 10.92 -10.66 -12.49
C ALA A 175 10.44 -9.21 -12.49
N GLN A 176 10.59 -8.54 -13.64
CA GLN A 176 10.22 -7.15 -13.79
C GLN A 176 8.70 -7.07 -13.84
N ASP A 177 8.14 -6.22 -12.98
CA ASP A 177 6.70 -5.99 -12.97
C ASP A 177 6.28 -5.17 -14.20
N VAL A 178 5.38 -5.75 -14.99
CA VAL A 178 4.81 -5.15 -16.21
C VAL A 178 3.30 -4.92 -16.08
N ILE A 179 2.73 -5.19 -14.90
CA ILE A 179 1.30 -5.10 -14.65
C ILE A 179 1.01 -3.70 -14.10
N PRO A 180 0.17 -2.89 -14.77
CA PRO A 180 -0.22 -1.59 -14.22
C PRO A 180 -1.07 -1.73 -12.96
N PRO A 181 -1.07 -0.72 -12.06
CA PRO A 181 -1.90 -0.71 -10.87
C PRO A 181 -3.38 -1.03 -11.15
N GLU A 182 -4.06 -1.60 -10.15
CA GLU A 182 -5.48 -1.90 -10.21
C GLU A 182 -6.33 -0.63 -10.40
N ASN A 183 -7.54 -0.80 -10.92
CA ASN A 183 -8.49 0.31 -11.05
C ASN A 183 -8.88 0.83 -9.66
N PHE A 184 -9.02 2.14 -9.53
CA PHE A 184 -9.40 2.79 -8.29
C PHE A 184 -10.35 3.95 -8.54
N THR A 185 -11.00 4.45 -7.49
CA THR A 185 -12.00 5.52 -7.61
C THR A 185 -11.59 6.72 -6.76
N PRO A 186 -11.02 7.78 -7.36
CA PRO A 186 -10.80 9.03 -6.66
C PRO A 186 -12.13 9.68 -6.28
N LEU A 187 -12.20 10.23 -5.07
CA LEU A 187 -13.39 10.87 -4.51
C LEU A 187 -13.10 12.31 -4.12
N ILE A 188 -14.02 13.21 -4.46
CA ILE A 188 -13.98 14.59 -3.96
C ILE A 188 -14.82 14.64 -2.69
N ILE A 189 -14.20 15.08 -1.60
CA ILE A 189 -14.87 15.29 -0.32
C ILE A 189 -14.75 16.76 0.08
N GLN A 190 -15.71 17.20 0.89
CA GLN A 190 -15.71 18.51 1.52
C GLN A 190 -16.01 18.30 3.00
N ASN A 191 -15.11 18.74 3.88
CA ASN A 191 -15.28 18.57 5.32
C ASN A 191 -14.84 19.85 6.04
N GLN A 192 -15.71 20.44 6.86
CA GLN A 192 -15.40 21.69 7.58
C GLN A 192 -14.19 21.55 8.52
N ASN A 193 -13.93 20.33 9.01
CA ASN A 193 -12.83 20.04 9.93
C ASN A 193 -11.50 19.72 9.21
N VAL A 194 -11.50 19.61 7.88
CA VAL A 194 -10.32 19.25 7.08
C VAL A 194 -10.17 20.26 5.94
N PHE A 195 -9.05 20.99 5.89
CA PHE A 195 -8.82 22.08 4.93
C PHE A 195 -9.93 23.16 4.89
N GLU A 196 -10.51 23.49 6.06
CA GLU A 196 -11.47 24.61 6.22
C GLU A 196 -12.71 24.50 5.30
N GLY A 197 -13.17 23.28 5.00
CA GLY A 197 -14.33 23.07 4.14
C GLY A 197 -14.06 23.28 2.64
N LYS A 198 -12.80 23.26 2.21
CA LYS A 198 -12.44 23.23 0.78
C LYS A 198 -12.67 21.83 0.19
N ASN A 199 -12.79 21.76 -1.14
CA ASN A 199 -12.85 20.51 -1.89
C ASN A 199 -11.47 19.85 -1.90
N VAL A 200 -11.44 18.59 -1.50
CA VAL A 200 -10.22 17.77 -1.34
C VAL A 200 -10.44 16.47 -2.11
N LEU A 201 -9.41 16.05 -2.83
CA LEU A 201 -9.40 14.81 -3.58
C LEU A 201 -8.75 13.72 -2.73
N VAL A 202 -9.47 12.62 -2.52
CA VAL A 202 -8.99 11.43 -1.82
C VAL A 202 -8.90 10.28 -2.81
N PHE A 203 -7.77 9.60 -2.82
CA PHE A 203 -7.53 8.44 -3.66
C PHE A 203 -6.60 7.47 -2.94
N SER A 204 -6.68 6.21 -3.35
CA SER A 204 -5.75 5.16 -3.00
C SER A 204 -5.82 4.12 -4.10
N ALA A 205 -4.67 3.64 -4.55
CA ALA A 205 -4.54 2.60 -5.57
C ALA A 205 -3.74 1.45 -5.00
N GLN A 206 -3.92 0.27 -5.57
CA GLN A 206 -3.19 -0.93 -5.17
C GLN A 206 -2.46 -1.49 -6.38
N ASP A 207 -1.20 -1.85 -6.18
CA ASP A 207 -0.47 -2.74 -7.06
C ASP A 207 -0.04 -3.98 -6.26
N LYS A 208 -0.18 -5.16 -6.86
CA LYS A 208 -0.01 -6.44 -6.16
C LYS A 208 1.42 -6.96 -6.20
N VAL A 209 2.26 -6.43 -7.09
CA VAL A 209 3.57 -6.99 -7.36
C VAL A 209 4.66 -6.09 -6.80
N SER A 210 4.87 -4.92 -7.40
CA SER A 210 5.91 -3.97 -6.99
C SER A 210 5.41 -2.99 -5.93
N GLY A 211 4.09 -2.74 -5.89
CA GLY A 211 3.47 -1.73 -5.05
C GLY A 211 3.52 -0.34 -5.67
N ILE A 212 2.87 0.64 -5.03
CA ILE A 212 2.79 2.00 -5.57
C ILE A 212 4.07 2.78 -5.25
N ASP A 213 4.63 3.47 -6.24
CA ASP A 213 5.71 4.45 -6.04
C ASP A 213 5.11 5.79 -5.60
N ARG A 214 4.42 6.47 -6.52
CA ARG A 214 3.88 7.82 -6.31
C ARG A 214 2.55 8.06 -7.03
N TYR A 215 1.91 9.17 -6.68
CA TYR A 215 0.74 9.68 -7.37
C TYR A 215 1.03 11.03 -8.02
N GLU A 216 0.40 11.27 -9.16
CA GLU A 216 0.42 12.57 -9.83
C GLU A 216 -1.00 13.02 -10.14
N VAL A 217 -1.31 14.28 -9.86
CA VAL A 217 -2.62 14.89 -10.13
C VAL A 217 -2.47 16.04 -11.11
N ARG A 218 -3.43 16.17 -12.04
CA ARG A 218 -3.61 17.38 -12.85
C ARG A 218 -5.06 17.80 -12.93
N GLU A 219 -5.28 19.12 -12.96
CA GLU A 219 -6.60 19.74 -13.03
C GLU A 219 -6.81 20.39 -14.41
N GLY A 220 -7.51 19.69 -15.28
CA GLY A 220 -7.74 20.07 -16.67
C GLY A 220 -6.87 19.30 -17.67
N THR A 221 -7.39 19.11 -18.88
CA THR A 221 -6.78 18.27 -19.92
C THR A 221 -5.38 18.72 -20.35
N TRP A 222 -5.12 20.03 -20.30
CA TRP A 222 -3.86 20.65 -20.74
C TRP A 222 -2.95 21.07 -19.59
N ALA A 223 -3.35 20.80 -18.34
CA ALA A 223 -2.52 21.08 -17.18
C ALA A 223 -1.36 20.07 -17.07
N ARG A 224 -0.29 20.49 -16.39
CA ARG A 224 0.84 19.61 -16.06
C ARG A 224 0.48 18.75 -14.85
N TYR A 225 0.99 17.52 -14.84
CA TYR A 225 0.97 16.68 -13.67
C TYR A 225 1.89 17.26 -12.59
N ALA A 226 1.40 17.23 -11.36
CA ALA A 226 2.16 17.51 -10.16
C ALA A 226 2.10 16.29 -9.24
N GLU A 227 3.21 15.97 -8.59
CA GLU A 227 3.23 14.95 -7.55
C GLU A 227 2.26 15.33 -6.42
N ALA A 228 1.54 14.33 -5.93
CA ALA A 228 0.43 14.55 -5.00
C ALA A 228 0.39 13.44 -3.95
N GLU A 229 -0.01 13.82 -2.75
CA GLU A 229 -0.37 12.90 -1.67
C GLU A 229 -1.87 13.01 -1.39
N SER A 230 -2.45 11.91 -0.91
CA SER A 230 -3.85 11.86 -0.47
C SER A 230 -3.89 12.13 1.03
N PRO A 231 -4.76 13.04 1.53
CA PRO A 231 -5.71 13.86 0.78
C PRO A 231 -5.04 15.05 0.05
N PHE A 232 -5.46 15.31 -1.20
CA PHE A 232 -4.93 16.39 -2.04
C PHE A 232 -5.88 17.59 -2.10
N LEU A 233 -5.41 18.78 -1.70
CA LEU A 233 -6.21 20.01 -1.81
C LEU A 233 -6.29 20.47 -3.28
N LEU A 234 -7.50 20.46 -3.84
CA LEU A 234 -7.73 20.91 -5.22
C LEU A 234 -7.44 22.42 -5.37
N GLN A 235 -6.78 22.83 -6.44
CA GLN A 235 -6.61 24.25 -6.75
C GLN A 235 -7.88 24.82 -7.40
N ASN A 236 -8.54 24.02 -8.24
CA ASN A 236 -9.79 24.38 -8.88
C ASN A 236 -11.01 24.04 -8.01
N GLN A 237 -11.28 24.90 -7.02
CA GLN A 237 -12.41 24.75 -6.12
C GLN A 237 -13.79 24.85 -6.82
N ALA A 238 -13.86 25.37 -8.05
CA ALA A 238 -15.09 25.43 -8.84
C ALA A 238 -15.52 24.08 -9.44
N LEU A 239 -14.63 23.08 -9.45
CA LEU A 239 -14.89 21.73 -9.98
C LEU A 239 -15.41 21.70 -11.43
N ASP A 240 -15.08 22.69 -12.25
CA ASP A 240 -15.53 22.83 -13.65
C ASP A 240 -14.58 22.16 -14.67
N LYS A 241 -13.51 21.53 -14.20
CA LYS A 241 -12.50 20.85 -15.03
C LYS A 241 -12.42 19.36 -14.68
N LYS A 242 -12.10 18.54 -15.67
CA LYS A 242 -11.72 17.14 -15.43
C LYS A 242 -10.46 17.09 -14.57
N ILE A 243 -10.44 16.20 -13.59
CA ILE A 243 -9.27 15.95 -12.76
C ILE A 243 -8.75 14.56 -13.13
N TYR A 244 -7.46 14.46 -13.39
CA TYR A 244 -6.81 13.19 -13.72
C TYR A 244 -5.90 12.81 -12.56
N VAL A 245 -6.08 11.60 -12.05
CA VAL A 245 -5.24 11.02 -11.00
C VAL A 245 -4.47 9.87 -11.62
N LYS A 246 -3.15 10.00 -11.64
CA LYS A 246 -2.23 8.98 -12.13
C LYS A 246 -1.58 8.28 -10.94
N ALA A 247 -1.70 6.96 -10.85
CA ALA A 247 -0.92 6.11 -9.97
C ALA A 247 0.22 5.49 -10.78
N ILE A 248 1.43 5.52 -10.25
CA ILE A 248 2.64 4.97 -10.87
C ILE A 248 3.22 3.94 -9.89
N ASP A 249 3.47 2.73 -10.36
CA ASP A 249 4.14 1.69 -9.57
C ASP A 249 5.67 1.87 -9.56
N LYS A 250 6.39 1.03 -8.80
CA LYS A 250 7.86 1.11 -8.68
C LYS A 250 8.60 0.68 -9.95
N ASN A 251 7.93 0.00 -10.87
CA ASN A 251 8.48 -0.42 -12.15
C ASN A 251 8.10 0.54 -13.30
N GLY A 252 7.34 1.60 -13.01
CA GLY A 252 6.97 2.66 -13.93
C GLY A 252 5.67 2.41 -14.72
N ASN A 253 4.90 1.36 -14.42
CA ASN A 253 3.61 1.19 -15.06
C ASN A 253 2.60 2.20 -14.49
N GLU A 254 1.74 2.74 -15.36
CA GLU A 254 0.83 3.83 -15.02
C GLU A 254 -0.64 3.40 -15.11
N ARG A 255 -1.45 3.84 -14.14
CA ARG A 255 -2.91 3.83 -14.19
C ARG A 255 -3.44 5.26 -14.05
N VAL A 256 -4.31 5.69 -14.96
CA VAL A 256 -4.94 7.02 -14.89
C VAL A 256 -6.44 6.89 -14.72
N GLU A 257 -6.96 7.51 -13.66
CA GLU A 257 -8.38 7.64 -13.37
C GLU A 257 -8.84 9.08 -13.53
N VAL A 258 -10.09 9.28 -13.97
CA VAL A 258 -10.62 10.60 -14.32
C VAL A 258 -11.86 10.91 -13.51
N VAL A 259 -11.81 12.00 -12.75
CA VAL A 259 -12.98 12.57 -12.09
C VAL A 259 -13.58 13.64 -12.99
N TYR A 260 -14.87 13.47 -13.29
CA TYR A 260 -15.62 14.38 -14.13
C TYR A 260 -16.31 15.46 -13.29
N PRO A 261 -16.44 16.70 -13.80
CA PRO A 261 -17.19 17.76 -13.13
C PRO A 261 -18.61 17.32 -12.75
N PRO A 262 -19.11 17.60 -11.54
CA PRO A 262 -20.46 17.21 -11.12
C PRO A 262 -21.56 17.82 -11.99
N HIS A 263 -21.30 18.99 -12.60
CA HIS A 263 -22.20 19.65 -13.55
C HIS A 263 -21.84 19.42 -15.03
N SER A 264 -21.03 18.40 -15.36
CA SER A 264 -20.72 18.04 -16.76
C SER A 264 -21.83 17.28 -17.49
N SER A 265 -23.09 17.40 -17.03
CA SER A 265 -24.22 16.93 -17.81
C SER A 265 -24.43 17.85 -19.03
N LEU A 266 -24.64 17.23 -20.20
CA LEU A 266 -25.30 17.77 -21.41
C LEU A 266 -24.46 18.24 -22.63
N LEU A 267 -23.36 17.57 -23.03
CA LEU A 267 -22.86 17.70 -24.43
C LEU A 267 -22.57 16.36 -25.11
N HIS A 268 -23.41 15.35 -24.86
CA HIS A 268 -23.53 14.18 -25.74
C HIS A 268 -24.86 14.12 -26.52
N GLU A 269 -25.72 15.14 -26.40
CA GLU A 269 -27.12 15.08 -26.90
C GLU A 269 -27.52 16.27 -27.81
N SER A 270 -26.59 16.89 -28.55
CA SER A 270 -26.95 17.98 -29.49
C SER A 270 -26.41 17.82 -30.92
N TYR A 271 -25.61 16.79 -31.21
CA TYR A 271 -25.18 16.53 -32.59
C TYR A 271 -26.33 15.98 -33.46
N TRP A 272 -27.26 15.22 -32.89
CA TRP A 272 -28.42 14.73 -33.63
C TRP A 272 -29.41 15.86 -33.96
N MET A 273 -29.56 16.86 -33.07
CA MET A 273 -30.34 18.08 -33.33
C MET A 273 -29.74 18.88 -34.49
N LEU A 274 -28.41 19.05 -34.51
CA LEU A 274 -27.71 19.65 -35.66
C LEU A 274 -27.91 18.81 -36.94
N GLY A 275 -27.92 17.48 -36.83
CA GLY A 275 -28.24 16.58 -37.94
C GLY A 275 -29.65 16.77 -38.50
N ILE A 276 -30.66 16.93 -37.64
CA ILE A 276 -32.06 17.20 -38.05
C ILE A 276 -32.19 18.59 -38.69
N VAL A 277 -31.54 19.61 -38.13
CA VAL A 277 -31.53 20.97 -38.71
C VAL A 277 -30.86 20.96 -40.10
N MET A 278 -29.75 20.26 -40.26
CA MET A 278 -29.09 20.11 -41.56
C MET A 278 -29.96 19.32 -42.57
N MET A 279 -30.59 18.23 -42.14
CA MET A 279 -31.43 17.42 -43.01
C MET A 279 -32.70 18.16 -43.44
N SER A 280 -33.32 18.93 -42.55
CA SER A 280 -34.48 19.77 -42.86
C SER A 280 -34.12 20.93 -43.80
N ALA A 281 -32.95 21.55 -43.64
CA ALA A 281 -32.44 22.57 -44.57
C ALA A 281 -32.20 22.02 -45.98
N VAL A 282 -31.62 20.82 -46.10
CA VAL A 282 -31.43 20.13 -47.40
C VAL A 282 -32.77 19.82 -48.05
N LEU A 283 -33.76 19.34 -47.29
CA LEU A 283 -35.08 19.03 -47.81
C LEU A 283 -35.80 20.28 -48.34
N LEU A 284 -35.71 21.40 -47.60
CA LEU A 284 -36.26 22.69 -48.02
C LEU A 284 -35.61 23.19 -49.31
N LEU A 285 -34.28 23.11 -49.43
CA LEU A 285 -33.56 23.49 -50.64
C LEU A 285 -33.97 22.61 -51.84
N ALA A 286 -34.13 21.30 -51.64
CA ALA A 286 -34.58 20.39 -52.69
C ALA A 286 -36.03 20.70 -53.15
N ILE A 287 -36.92 21.09 -52.23
CA ILE A 287 -38.30 21.50 -52.57
C ILE A 287 -38.29 22.82 -53.34
N LEU A 288 -37.46 23.79 -52.92
CA LEU A 288 -37.32 25.07 -53.60
C LEU A 288 -36.73 24.91 -55.01
N TRP A 289 -35.80 23.98 -55.19
CA TRP A 289 -35.19 23.69 -56.49
C TRP A 289 -36.14 22.96 -57.45
N ARG A 290 -37.10 22.21 -56.90
CA ARG A 290 -38.15 21.52 -57.68
C ARG A 290 -39.33 22.38 -58.09
N ARG A 291 -39.39 23.66 -57.69
CA ARG A 291 -40.44 24.57 -58.18
C ARG A 291 -40.13 24.93 -59.64
N PRO A 292 -40.93 24.49 -60.62
CA PRO A 292 -40.71 24.90 -62.00
C PRO A 292 -40.93 26.41 -62.09
N THR A 293 -39.95 27.14 -62.63
CA THR A 293 -40.15 28.49 -63.15
C THR A 293 -41.29 28.42 -64.15
N LYS A 294 -42.50 28.81 -63.72
CA LYS A 294 -43.58 29.10 -64.65
C LYS A 294 -43.16 30.34 -65.42
N TYR A 295 -42.61 30.12 -66.62
CA TYR A 295 -42.41 31.16 -67.61
C TYR A 295 -43.77 31.78 -67.93
N PHE A 296 -43.91 33.07 -67.62
CA PHE A 296 -44.97 33.92 -68.13
C PHE A 296 -44.74 34.06 -69.65
N PHE A 297 -45.66 33.58 -70.47
CA PHE A 297 -45.76 33.97 -71.88
C PHE A 297 -47.08 34.71 -72.06
N PHE A 298 -46.93 36.00 -72.41
CA PHE A 298 -47.88 37.03 -72.89
C PHE A 298 -49.36 36.94 -72.49
#